data_AF-A0A7W7FZN2-F1
#
_entry.id   AF-A0A7W7FZN2-F1
#
_cell.length_a   1.000
_cell.length_b   1.000
_cell.length_c   1.000
_cell.angle_alpha   90.00
_cell.angle_beta   90.00
_cell.angle_gamma   90.00
#
_symmetry.space_group_name_H-M   'P 1'
#
loop_
_entity.id
_entity.type
_entity.pdbx_description
1 polymer ?
#
loop_
_entity_poly.entity_id
_entity_poly.type
_entity_poly.pdbx_seq_one_letter_code
_entity_poly.pdbx_strand_id
1 'polypeptide(L)'
;MSLPGPASVLPGLIAAAGLPAVVRVERLGGDGLDNRLHLVVLAGGRKVLLRQNKQPRKPPAPKAAFLAANGVGAPALLAASERGDVLVDFVEGRTLAEVLRLGAADVPVWQAVGRAFAAVHAVGFPAHLHGEFRPDGLELTPGDPVERLRAELAGTRSWVRAHRPALLPLLPVVEAALDRHADAVRAERPCLVHGDVNLFNVIISPDRATLIDWDYPGVRQPLDELSAFQEHAYLHGAELPPAFWTGYGRTVPAHLLLLHRVVGCLGWLASEDWAEWAADDGLSAESMTRVGDWRDLLLAWIDRLPTLVEHLDFRHSVST
;
A
#
# COMPACT_ATOMS: atom_id res chain seq x y z
N MET A 1 9.03 2.72 27.81
CA MET A 1 10.35 3.40 27.71
C MET A 1 10.21 4.54 26.73
N SER A 2 10.77 5.72 27.04
CA SER A 2 10.75 6.85 26.10
C SER A 2 11.65 6.55 24.90
N LEU A 3 11.20 6.90 23.69
CA LEU A 3 11.99 6.79 22.47
C LEU A 3 13.26 7.66 22.58
N PRO A 4 14.46 7.12 22.27
CA PRO A 4 15.69 7.90 22.26
C PRO A 4 15.59 9.08 21.29
N GLY A 5 16.07 10.24 21.71
CA GLY A 5 16.11 11.42 20.86
C GLY A 5 17.08 11.24 19.68
N PRO A 6 16.87 11.95 18.55
CA PRO A 6 17.70 11.81 17.35
C PRO A 6 19.19 12.02 17.61
N ALA A 7 19.54 12.93 18.54
CA ALA A 7 20.92 13.21 18.93
C ALA A 7 21.69 12.00 19.49
N SER A 8 20.99 11.02 20.05
CA SER A 8 21.61 9.82 20.65
C SER A 8 21.88 8.70 19.64
N VAL A 9 21.16 8.67 18.51
CA VAL A 9 21.24 7.57 17.53
C VAL A 9 21.95 7.99 16.25
N LEU A 10 21.75 9.24 15.81
CA LEU A 10 22.29 9.74 14.54
C LEU A 10 23.81 9.62 14.39
N PRO A 11 24.66 9.94 15.39
CA PRO A 11 26.11 9.87 15.21
C PRO A 11 26.59 8.47 14.78
N GLY A 12 26.03 7.41 15.39
CA GLY A 12 26.37 6.04 15.04
C GLY A 12 25.90 5.64 13.65
N LEU A 13 24.68 6.02 13.26
CA LEU A 13 24.13 5.73 11.94
C LEU A 13 24.87 6.47 10.82
N ILE A 14 25.23 7.74 11.04
CA ILE A 14 26.01 8.54 10.08
C ILE A 14 27.41 7.94 9.88
N ALA A 15 28.08 7.56 10.96
CA ALA A 15 29.38 6.90 10.88
C ALA A 15 29.30 5.55 10.16
N ALA A 16 28.30 4.72 10.49
CA ALA A 16 28.10 3.42 9.85
C ALA A 16 27.82 3.53 8.34
N ALA A 17 27.09 4.57 7.91
CA ALA A 17 26.80 4.84 6.51
C ALA A 17 27.94 5.56 5.75
N GLY A 18 29.02 5.95 6.44
CA GLY A 18 30.10 6.75 5.83
C GLY A 18 29.63 8.12 5.34
N LEU A 19 28.64 8.72 6.01
CA LEU A 19 28.01 9.97 5.58
C LEU A 19 28.69 11.21 6.17
N PRO A 20 28.58 12.39 5.51
CA PRO A 20 29.08 13.65 6.06
C PRO A 20 28.39 14.05 7.37
N ALA A 21 29.00 15.01 8.08
CA ALA A 21 28.46 15.54 9.33
C ALA A 21 27.05 16.12 9.17
N VAL A 22 26.23 15.99 10.22
CA VAL A 22 24.88 16.56 10.27
C VAL A 22 24.95 18.08 10.47
N VAL A 23 24.24 18.82 9.63
CA VAL A 23 24.11 20.29 9.71
C VAL A 23 22.80 20.69 10.37
N ARG A 24 21.71 19.98 10.05
CA ARG A 24 20.37 20.29 10.56
C ARG A 24 19.57 19.01 10.72
N VAL A 25 18.77 18.97 11.78
CA VAL A 25 17.75 17.93 12.01
C VAL A 25 16.42 18.62 12.22
N GLU A 26 15.40 18.18 11.50
CA GLU A 26 14.05 18.71 11.59
C GLU A 26 13.07 17.55 11.72
N ARG A 27 12.16 17.64 12.69
CA ARG A 27 11.06 16.67 12.79
C ARG A 27 10.09 16.95 11.65
N LEU A 28 9.80 15.92 10.86
CA LEU A 28 8.75 16.03 9.84
C LEU A 28 7.39 15.91 10.53
N GLY A 29 6.46 16.79 10.14
CA GLY A 29 5.05 16.68 10.53
C GLY A 29 4.38 15.47 9.91
N GLY A 30 3.23 15.07 10.44
CA GLY A 30 2.52 13.87 10.01
C GLY A 30 3.13 12.60 10.58
N ASP A 31 3.34 12.57 11.90
CA ASP A 31 3.79 11.37 12.64
C ASP A 31 3.08 10.14 12.06
N GLY A 32 3.84 9.28 11.35
CA GLY A 32 3.31 8.00 10.93
C GLY A 32 2.83 7.26 12.17
N LEU A 33 1.74 6.51 12.04
CA LEU A 33 1.11 5.77 13.15
C LEU A 33 2.14 5.07 14.05
N ASP A 34 3.20 4.51 13.45
CA ASP A 34 4.21 3.74 14.19
C ASP A 34 5.58 4.43 14.32
N ASN A 35 5.77 5.62 13.75
CA ASN A 35 7.09 6.16 13.46
C ASN A 35 7.26 7.64 13.80
N ARG A 36 8.44 7.98 14.34
CA ARG A 36 8.94 9.35 14.35
C ARG A 36 9.91 9.56 13.20
N LEU A 37 9.62 10.56 12.38
CA LEU A 37 10.38 10.88 11.19
C LEU A 37 11.14 12.19 11.38
N HIS A 38 12.44 12.17 11.06
CA HIS A 38 13.26 13.38 11.05
C HIS A 38 13.99 13.52 9.71
N LEU A 39 13.84 14.68 9.09
CA LEU A 39 14.68 15.10 7.99
C LEU A 39 16.05 15.49 8.54
N VAL A 40 17.10 14.91 7.98
CA VAL A 40 18.48 15.18 8.35
C VAL A 40 19.19 15.77 7.14
N VAL A 41 19.69 16.98 7.30
CA VAL A 41 20.49 17.68 6.27
C VAL A 41 21.96 17.54 6.63
N LEU A 42 22.74 16.99 5.72
CA LEU A 42 24.17 16.73 5.87
C LEU A 42 25.01 17.86 5.28
N ALA A 43 26.28 17.91 5.66
CA ALA A 43 27.26 18.79 5.03
C ALA A 43 27.30 18.51 3.51
N GLY A 44 27.27 19.58 2.71
CA GLY A 44 27.11 19.49 1.26
C GLY A 44 25.65 19.43 0.76
N GLY A 45 24.67 19.52 1.67
CA GLY A 45 23.25 19.72 1.31
C GLY A 45 22.46 18.44 1.02
N ARG A 46 23.08 17.25 1.09
CA ARG A 46 22.36 15.97 0.97
C ARG A 46 21.33 15.83 2.09
N LYS A 47 20.12 15.39 1.74
CA LYS A 47 19.06 15.07 2.70
C LYS A 47 18.90 13.56 2.85
N VAL A 48 18.74 13.11 4.08
CA VAL A 48 18.40 11.72 4.44
C VAL A 48 17.28 11.74 5.47
N LEU A 49 16.56 10.62 5.59
CA LEU A 49 15.45 10.47 6.52
C LEU A 49 15.86 9.52 7.64
N LEU A 50 15.76 9.99 8.89
CA LEU A 50 15.80 9.14 10.06
C LEU A 50 14.38 8.68 10.39
N ARG A 51 14.17 7.37 10.43
CA ARG A 51 12.92 6.74 10.87
C ARG A 51 13.17 5.97 12.16
N GLN A 52 12.44 6.33 13.20
CA GLN A 52 12.50 5.71 14.52
C GLN A 52 11.15 5.10 14.87
N ASN A 53 11.11 3.78 15.00
CA ASN A 53 9.89 3.06 15.33
C ASN A 53 9.56 3.26 16.81
N LYS A 54 8.28 3.44 17.14
CA LYS A 54 7.79 3.53 18.53
C LYS A 54 8.20 2.30 19.34
N GLN A 55 8.15 1.12 18.73
CA GLN A 55 8.60 -0.14 19.33
C GLN A 55 9.89 -0.65 18.65
N PRO A 56 10.85 -1.20 19.42
CA PRO A 56 12.04 -1.83 18.83
C PRO A 56 11.68 -2.93 17.83
N ARG A 57 12.38 -2.99 16.70
CA ARG A 57 12.21 -4.05 15.70
C ARG A 57 13.55 -4.42 15.07
N LYS A 58 13.66 -5.64 14.52
CA LYS A 58 14.86 -6.05 13.77
C LYS A 58 15.08 -5.10 12.57
N PRO A 59 16.33 -4.74 12.24
CA PRO A 59 16.65 -3.99 11.04
C PRO A 59 16.09 -4.63 9.76
N PRO A 60 15.51 -3.85 8.84
CA PRO A 60 14.92 -4.39 7.61
C PRO A 60 15.97 -4.70 6.52
N ALA A 61 17.18 -5.12 6.89
CA ALA A 61 18.31 -5.24 5.96
C ALA A 61 18.08 -6.28 4.84
N PRO A 62 17.56 -7.50 5.10
CA PRO A 62 17.26 -8.46 4.03
C PRO A 62 16.24 -7.93 3.02
N LYS A 63 15.20 -7.25 3.52
CA LYS A 63 14.18 -6.61 2.70
C LYS A 63 14.76 -5.50 1.82
N ALA A 64 15.51 -4.57 2.41
CA ALA A 64 16.14 -3.48 1.65
C ALA A 64 17.11 -4.00 0.58
N ALA A 65 17.91 -5.02 0.91
CA ALA A 65 18.82 -5.66 -0.04
C ALA A 65 18.05 -6.32 -1.20
N PHE A 66 16.95 -7.01 -0.92
CA PHE A 66 16.10 -7.61 -1.96
C PHE A 66 15.54 -6.55 -2.91
N LEU A 67 14.98 -5.45 -2.38
CA LEU A 67 14.40 -4.38 -3.18
C LEU A 67 15.46 -3.77 -4.11
N ALA A 68 16.65 -3.47 -3.57
CA ALA A 68 17.76 -2.92 -4.36
C ALA A 68 18.26 -3.89 -5.44
N ALA A 69 18.43 -5.18 -5.10
CA ALA A 69 18.90 -6.20 -6.04
C ALA A 69 17.93 -6.43 -7.21
N ASN A 70 16.64 -6.17 -7.01
CA ASN A 70 15.60 -6.29 -8.04
C ASN A 70 15.30 -4.95 -8.73
N GLY A 71 16.09 -3.90 -8.49
CA GLY A 71 15.89 -2.59 -9.13
C GLY A 71 14.57 -1.92 -8.76
N VAL A 72 13.96 -2.30 -7.62
CA VAL A 72 12.78 -1.63 -7.09
C VAL A 72 13.23 -0.24 -6.63
N GLY A 73 12.62 0.81 -7.15
CA GLY A 73 12.96 2.21 -6.86
C GLY A 73 12.65 2.68 -5.43
N ALA A 74 12.81 1.82 -4.43
CA ALA A 74 12.61 2.12 -3.02
C ALA A 74 13.74 3.02 -2.47
N PRO A 75 13.47 3.85 -1.45
CA PRO A 75 14.52 4.61 -0.76
C PRO A 75 15.61 3.68 -0.21
N ALA A 76 16.88 3.96 -0.52
CA ALA A 76 17.98 3.10 -0.10
C ALA A 76 18.15 3.10 1.43
N LEU A 77 18.32 1.93 2.02
CA LEU A 77 18.73 1.79 3.41
C LEU A 77 20.23 2.10 3.53
N LEU A 78 20.55 3.19 4.21
CA LEU A 78 21.93 3.68 4.36
C LEU A 78 22.60 3.11 5.62
N ALA A 79 21.86 3.03 6.72
CA ALA A 79 22.29 2.41 7.97
C ALA A 79 21.09 2.02 8.84
N ALA A 80 21.32 1.09 9.77
CA ALA A 80 20.35 0.69 10.78
C ALA A 80 21.03 0.46 12.13
N SER A 81 20.32 0.74 13.23
CA SER A 81 20.75 0.43 14.59
C SER A 81 20.23 -0.95 15.02
N GLU A 82 20.79 -1.55 16.06
CA GLU A 82 20.29 -2.83 16.62
C GLU A 82 18.82 -2.75 17.09
N ARG A 83 18.37 -1.55 17.46
CA ARG A 83 16.99 -1.26 17.88
C ARG A 83 16.01 -1.16 16.69
N GLY A 84 16.53 -1.08 15.46
CA GLY A 84 15.77 -0.93 14.23
C GLY A 84 15.50 0.52 13.83
N ASP A 85 16.19 1.50 14.42
CA ASP A 85 16.17 2.87 13.90
C ASP A 85 16.97 2.89 12.58
N VAL A 86 16.45 3.52 11.54
CA VAL A 86 17.05 3.46 10.20
C VAL A 86 17.31 4.84 9.62
N LEU A 87 18.41 4.97 8.88
CA LEU A 87 18.66 6.05 7.93
C LEU A 87 18.36 5.55 6.53
N VAL A 88 17.50 6.26 5.81
CA VAL A 88 17.20 6.00 4.40
C VAL A 88 17.37 7.26 3.55
N ASP A 89 17.47 7.10 2.24
CA ASP A 89 17.42 8.26 1.34
C ASP A 89 16.11 9.04 1.51
N PHE A 90 16.20 10.37 1.50
CA PHE A 90 15.03 11.23 1.50
C PHE A 90 14.52 11.42 0.07
N VAL A 91 13.24 11.18 -0.15
CA VAL A 91 12.59 11.39 -1.45
C VAL A 91 11.95 12.77 -1.49
N GLU A 92 12.50 13.65 -2.32
CA GLU A 92 11.96 15.01 -2.52
C GLU A 92 10.67 14.98 -3.32
N GLY A 93 9.65 15.69 -2.87
CA GLY A 93 8.39 15.82 -3.60
C GLY A 93 7.21 16.06 -2.68
N ARG A 94 6.02 15.82 -3.22
CA ARG A 94 4.76 15.85 -2.48
C ARG A 94 4.11 14.48 -2.52
N THR A 95 3.34 14.13 -1.51
CA THR A 95 2.53 12.90 -1.58
C THR A 95 1.49 13.03 -2.69
N LEU A 96 1.09 11.92 -3.31
CA LEU A 96 0.03 11.92 -4.31
C LEU A 96 -1.29 12.43 -3.72
N ALA A 97 -1.56 12.15 -2.44
CA ALA A 97 -2.70 12.71 -1.71
C ALA A 97 -2.68 14.25 -1.72
N GLU A 98 -1.53 14.87 -1.48
CA GLU A 98 -1.40 16.33 -1.51
C GLU A 98 -1.54 16.88 -2.94
N VAL A 99 -0.93 16.21 -3.93
CA VAL A 99 -1.03 16.60 -5.35
C VAL A 99 -2.48 16.57 -5.82
N LEU A 100 -3.27 15.56 -5.43
CA LEU A 100 -4.69 15.47 -5.72
C LEU A 100 -5.50 16.59 -5.05
N ARG A 101 -5.27 16.83 -3.75
CA ARG A 101 -5.92 17.92 -3.01
C ARG A 101 -5.70 19.29 -3.66
N LEU A 102 -4.55 19.50 -4.29
CA LEU A 102 -4.20 20.73 -4.99
C LEU A 102 -4.70 20.79 -6.45
N GLY A 103 -5.37 19.73 -6.94
CA GLY A 103 -5.82 19.64 -8.33
C GLY A 103 -4.68 19.54 -9.35
N ALA A 104 -3.49 19.09 -8.91
CA ALA A 104 -2.28 19.05 -9.73
C ALA A 104 -1.94 17.64 -10.27
N ALA A 105 -2.82 16.65 -10.06
CA ALA A 105 -2.64 15.28 -10.56
C ALA A 105 -3.08 15.17 -12.02
N ASP A 106 -2.23 15.66 -12.93
CA ASP A 106 -2.46 15.65 -14.37
C ASP A 106 -2.06 14.31 -15.04
N VAL A 107 -2.16 14.26 -16.37
CA VAL A 107 -1.85 13.05 -17.16
C VAL A 107 -0.41 12.57 -16.94
N PRO A 108 0.64 13.43 -17.06
CA PRO A 108 2.01 13.04 -16.73
C PRO A 108 2.19 12.45 -15.33
N VAL A 109 1.56 13.04 -14.30
CA VAL A 109 1.62 12.52 -12.92
C VAL A 109 1.05 11.11 -12.86
N TRP A 110 -0.16 10.89 -13.37
CA TRP A 110 -0.78 9.57 -13.34
C TRP A 110 -0.02 8.52 -14.14
N GLN A 111 0.57 8.90 -15.28
CA GLN A 111 1.45 8.01 -16.03
C GLN A 111 2.71 7.66 -15.23
N ALA A 112 3.29 8.62 -14.50
CA ALA A 112 4.45 8.36 -13.65
C ALA A 112 4.11 7.39 -12.50
N VAL A 113 2.94 7.56 -11.88
CA VAL A 113 2.41 6.64 -10.87
C VAL A 113 2.24 5.24 -11.47
N GLY A 114 1.58 5.10 -12.62
CA GLY A 114 1.41 3.81 -13.29
C GLY A 114 2.75 3.11 -13.59
N ARG A 115 3.76 3.86 -14.06
CA ARG A 115 5.11 3.33 -14.30
C ARG A 115 5.78 2.83 -13.02
N ALA A 116 5.57 3.51 -11.90
CA ALA A 116 6.14 3.10 -10.62
C ALA A 116 5.56 1.76 -10.15
N PHE A 117 4.24 1.57 -10.27
CA PHE A 117 3.59 0.28 -9.99
C PHE A 117 4.04 -0.81 -10.97
N ALA A 118 4.17 -0.50 -12.26
CA ALA A 118 4.66 -1.46 -13.24
C ALA A 118 6.08 -1.96 -12.92
N ALA A 119 6.96 -1.07 -12.46
CA ALA A 119 8.32 -1.45 -12.07
C ALA A 119 8.34 -2.41 -10.87
N VAL A 120 7.46 -2.21 -9.89
CA VAL A 120 7.30 -3.13 -8.75
C VAL A 120 6.73 -4.47 -9.23
N HIS A 121 5.63 -4.44 -9.98
CA HIS A 121 4.94 -5.64 -10.47
C HIS A 121 5.75 -6.42 -11.52
N ALA A 122 6.81 -5.84 -12.09
CA ALA A 122 7.73 -6.54 -13.00
C ALA A 122 8.57 -7.61 -12.28
N VAL A 123 8.75 -7.50 -10.97
CA VAL A 123 9.42 -8.53 -10.14
C VAL A 123 8.46 -9.70 -9.94
N GLY A 124 8.39 -10.59 -10.92
CA GLY A 124 7.44 -11.70 -10.95
C GLY A 124 7.97 -13.00 -10.34
N PHE A 125 7.05 -13.80 -9.81
CA PHE A 125 7.31 -15.08 -9.15
C PHE A 125 6.66 -16.25 -9.91
N PRO A 126 7.03 -17.51 -9.62
CA PRO A 126 6.27 -18.67 -10.06
C PRO A 126 4.79 -18.60 -9.68
N ALA A 127 3.94 -19.24 -10.49
CA ALA A 127 2.50 -19.28 -10.23
C ALA A 127 2.19 -19.85 -8.84
N HIS A 128 1.11 -19.34 -8.24
CA HIS A 128 0.58 -19.77 -6.94
C HIS A 128 1.53 -19.55 -5.75
N LEU A 129 2.65 -18.84 -5.90
CA LEU A 129 3.42 -18.38 -4.74
C LEU A 129 2.85 -17.09 -4.18
N HIS A 130 2.76 -17.03 -2.86
CA HIS A 130 2.47 -15.82 -2.12
C HIS A 130 3.32 -15.80 -0.85
N GLY A 131 3.43 -14.64 -0.22
CA GLY A 131 4.20 -14.52 1.01
C GLY A 131 4.52 -13.09 1.39
N GLU A 132 5.29 -12.95 2.46
CA GLU A 132 5.64 -11.66 3.04
C GLU A 132 7.08 -11.65 3.52
N PHE A 133 7.65 -10.45 3.66
CA PHE A 133 8.95 -10.30 4.29
C PHE A 133 8.85 -10.50 5.80
N ARG A 134 9.51 -11.54 6.29
CA ARG A 134 9.87 -11.71 7.69
C ARG A 134 11.17 -10.96 7.99
N PRO A 135 11.55 -10.83 9.28
CA PRO A 135 12.79 -10.17 9.64
C PRO A 135 14.05 -10.75 8.98
N ASP A 136 14.04 -12.05 8.68
CA ASP A 136 15.19 -12.78 8.16
C ASP A 136 15.14 -12.97 6.63
N GLY A 137 14.03 -12.63 5.96
CA GLY A 137 13.90 -12.74 4.50
C GLY A 137 12.46 -12.86 4.01
N LEU A 138 12.32 -13.04 2.69
CA LEU A 138 11.03 -13.32 2.05
C LEU A 138 10.66 -14.80 2.27
N GLU A 139 9.55 -15.04 2.94
CA GLU A 139 8.99 -16.39 3.12
C GLU A 139 7.86 -16.60 2.12
N LEU A 140 7.95 -17.68 1.33
CA LEU A 140 6.98 -18.00 0.28
C LEU A 140 6.30 -19.33 0.56
N THR A 141 4.99 -19.35 0.35
CA THR A 141 4.15 -20.55 0.44
C THR A 141 3.33 -20.71 -0.84
N PRO A 142 3.11 -21.96 -1.30
CA PRO A 142 2.11 -22.22 -2.33
C PRO A 142 0.71 -21.90 -1.81
N GLY A 143 -0.14 -21.30 -2.65
CA GLY A 143 -1.55 -21.09 -2.38
C GLY A 143 -2.32 -20.67 -3.62
N ASP A 144 -3.57 -21.12 -3.70
CA ASP A 144 -4.48 -20.73 -4.76
C ASP A 144 -5.02 -19.31 -4.48
N PRO A 145 -4.80 -18.32 -5.37
CA PRO A 145 -5.31 -16.96 -5.19
C PRO A 145 -6.85 -16.91 -5.05
N VAL A 146 -7.57 -17.85 -5.67
CA VAL A 146 -9.03 -17.95 -5.57
C VAL A 146 -9.44 -18.39 -4.17
N GLU A 147 -8.77 -19.40 -3.60
CA GLU A 147 -9.07 -19.86 -2.24
C GLU A 147 -8.74 -18.80 -1.19
N ARG A 148 -7.71 -17.98 -1.42
CA ARG A 148 -7.42 -16.83 -0.55
C ARG A 148 -8.55 -15.78 -0.59
N LEU A 149 -9.00 -15.36 -1.79
CA LEU A 149 -10.13 -14.43 -1.91
C LEU A 149 -11.41 -15.00 -1.27
N ARG A 150 -11.64 -16.31 -1.41
CA ARG A 150 -12.77 -17.00 -0.76
C ARG A 150 -12.64 -16.97 0.76
N ALA A 151 -11.45 -17.23 1.29
CA ALA A 151 -11.18 -17.20 2.73
C ALA A 151 -11.35 -15.77 3.30
N GLU A 152 -10.85 -14.76 2.60
CA GLU A 152 -11.06 -13.34 2.94
C GLU A 152 -12.54 -13.01 2.97
N LEU A 153 -13.30 -13.32 1.91
CA LEU A 153 -14.74 -13.08 1.85
C LEU A 153 -15.49 -13.83 2.96
N ALA A 154 -15.13 -15.09 3.24
CA ALA A 154 -15.73 -15.86 4.32
C ALA A 154 -15.48 -15.22 5.70
N GLY A 155 -14.30 -14.64 5.93
CA GLY A 155 -13.95 -13.91 7.15
C GLY A 155 -14.85 -12.70 7.42
N THR A 156 -15.40 -12.08 6.38
CA THR A 156 -16.26 -10.87 6.51
C THR A 156 -17.69 -11.19 6.97
N ARG A 157 -18.12 -12.46 6.92
CA ARG A 157 -19.53 -12.86 7.12
C ARG A 157 -20.10 -12.41 8.47
N SER A 158 -19.32 -12.54 9.54
CA SER A 158 -19.75 -12.14 10.89
C SER A 158 -19.97 -10.64 10.98
N TRP A 159 -19.07 -9.86 10.39
CA TRP A 159 -19.18 -8.41 10.33
C TRP A 159 -20.39 -7.98 9.48
N VAL A 160 -20.58 -8.57 8.30
CA VAL A 160 -21.73 -8.27 7.42
C VAL A 160 -23.05 -8.58 8.14
N ARG A 161 -23.14 -9.73 8.82
CA ARG A 161 -24.34 -10.09 9.61
C ARG A 161 -24.66 -9.06 10.69
N ALA A 162 -23.63 -8.56 11.37
CA ALA A 162 -23.80 -7.61 12.48
C ALA A 162 -24.12 -6.18 11.99
N HIS A 163 -23.46 -5.71 10.93
CA HIS A 163 -23.45 -4.29 10.57
C HIS A 163 -24.19 -3.97 9.27
N ARG A 164 -24.35 -4.94 8.36
CA ARG A 164 -24.95 -4.79 7.02
C ARG A 164 -25.74 -6.04 6.59
N PRO A 165 -26.73 -6.50 7.38
CA PRO A 165 -27.40 -7.79 7.14
C PRO A 165 -28.09 -7.89 5.77
N ALA A 166 -28.49 -6.75 5.18
CA ALA A 166 -29.06 -6.70 3.83
C ALA A 166 -28.09 -7.17 2.73
N LEU A 167 -26.77 -7.11 2.96
CA LEU A 167 -25.74 -7.57 2.01
C LEU A 167 -25.46 -9.08 2.13
N LEU A 168 -25.89 -9.73 3.22
CA LEU A 168 -25.59 -11.14 3.48
C LEU A 168 -26.05 -12.09 2.35
N PRO A 169 -27.25 -11.92 1.74
CA PRO A 169 -27.67 -12.75 0.61
C PRO A 169 -26.84 -12.57 -0.66
N LEU A 170 -26.04 -11.50 -0.76
CA LEU A 170 -25.21 -11.20 -1.93
C LEU A 170 -23.82 -11.85 -1.85
N LEU A 171 -23.35 -12.26 -0.66
CA LEU A 171 -22.03 -12.91 -0.53
C LEU A 171 -21.93 -14.19 -1.39
N PRO A 172 -22.94 -15.08 -1.44
CA PRO A 172 -22.93 -16.22 -2.38
C PRO A 172 -22.87 -15.82 -3.86
N VAL A 173 -23.38 -14.64 -4.23
CA VAL A 173 -23.31 -14.13 -5.61
C VAL A 173 -21.87 -13.72 -5.93
N VAL A 174 -21.18 -13.07 -4.99
CA VAL A 174 -19.75 -12.73 -5.11
C VAL A 174 -18.90 -14.00 -5.15
N GLU A 175 -19.18 -15.00 -4.31
CA GLU A 175 -18.50 -16.32 -4.36
C GLU A 175 -18.70 -17.01 -5.72
N ALA A 176 -19.93 -17.01 -6.25
CA ALA A 176 -20.20 -17.59 -7.56
C ALA A 176 -19.48 -16.81 -8.70
N ALA A 177 -19.33 -15.49 -8.58
CA ALA A 177 -18.55 -14.69 -9.52
C ALA A 177 -17.07 -15.05 -9.46
N LEU A 178 -16.52 -15.25 -8.25
CA LEU A 178 -15.16 -15.74 -8.06
C LEU A 178 -14.96 -17.12 -8.71
N ASP A 179 -15.92 -18.04 -8.58
CA ASP A 179 -15.88 -19.35 -9.25
C ASP A 179 -15.86 -19.22 -10.78
N ARG A 180 -16.70 -18.34 -11.34
CA ARG A 180 -16.76 -18.10 -12.78
C ARG A 180 -15.45 -17.53 -13.34
N HIS A 181 -14.78 -16.68 -12.56
CA HIS A 181 -13.56 -15.98 -12.96
C HIS A 181 -12.28 -16.65 -12.45
N ALA A 182 -12.38 -17.84 -11.85
CA ALA A 182 -11.28 -18.50 -11.17
C ALA A 182 -10.05 -18.70 -12.06
N ASP A 183 -10.24 -19.12 -13.31
CA ASP A 183 -9.14 -19.33 -14.25
C ASP A 183 -8.44 -18.02 -14.62
N ALA A 184 -9.20 -16.92 -14.78
CA ALA A 184 -8.63 -15.60 -15.05
C ALA A 184 -7.84 -15.06 -13.84
N VAL A 185 -8.33 -15.28 -12.62
CA VAL A 185 -7.62 -14.94 -11.39
C VAL A 185 -6.34 -15.76 -11.25
N ARG A 186 -6.36 -17.06 -11.58
CA ARG A 186 -5.18 -17.95 -11.53
C ARG A 186 -4.18 -17.66 -12.64
N ALA A 187 -4.61 -17.11 -13.76
CA ALA A 187 -3.75 -16.77 -14.89
C ALA A 187 -2.87 -15.53 -14.62
N GLU A 188 -3.26 -14.66 -13.67
CA GLU A 188 -2.41 -13.56 -13.24
C GLU A 188 -1.16 -14.10 -12.53
N ARG A 189 0.00 -13.55 -12.92
CA ARG A 189 1.28 -13.98 -12.38
C ARG A 189 1.55 -13.24 -11.07
N PRO A 190 1.83 -13.94 -9.95
CA PRO A 190 2.21 -13.28 -8.72
C PRO A 190 3.46 -12.42 -8.92
N CYS A 191 3.47 -11.26 -8.26
CA CYS A 191 4.56 -10.32 -8.30
C CYS A 191 4.87 -9.79 -6.90
N LEU A 192 6.01 -9.10 -6.78
CA LEU A 192 6.23 -8.21 -5.66
C LEU A 192 5.11 -7.16 -5.65
N VAL A 193 4.57 -6.88 -4.47
CA VAL A 193 3.66 -5.78 -4.19
C VAL A 193 4.23 -4.91 -3.08
N HIS A 194 3.83 -3.64 -3.03
CA HIS A 194 4.13 -2.73 -1.92
C HIS A 194 3.48 -3.20 -0.60
N GLY A 195 2.23 -3.65 -0.68
CA GLY A 195 1.49 -4.26 0.44
C GLY A 195 0.94 -3.30 1.50
N ASP A 196 1.34 -2.03 1.47
CA ASP A 196 0.68 -0.91 2.17
C ASP A 196 0.45 0.25 1.20
N VAL A 197 -0.41 0.02 0.22
CA VAL A 197 -0.60 0.96 -0.88
C VAL A 197 -1.61 2.04 -0.50
N ASN A 198 -1.15 3.26 -0.30
CA ASN A 198 -2.01 4.41 -0.10
C ASN A 198 -1.38 5.66 -0.74
N LEU A 199 -2.18 6.72 -0.92
CA LEU A 199 -1.76 7.92 -1.63
C LEU A 199 -0.71 8.75 -0.87
N PHE A 200 -0.49 8.50 0.43
CA PHE A 200 0.59 9.11 1.21
C PHE A 200 1.94 8.41 0.99
N ASN A 201 1.91 7.13 0.62
CA ASN A 201 3.09 6.32 0.33
C ASN A 201 3.60 6.46 -1.11
N VAL A 202 3.05 7.40 -1.89
CA VAL A 202 3.51 7.71 -3.25
C VAL A 202 3.99 9.16 -3.30
N ILE A 203 5.29 9.37 -3.50
CA ILE A 203 5.89 10.71 -3.65
C ILE A 203 6.01 11.07 -5.12
N ILE A 204 5.46 12.22 -5.48
CA ILE A 204 5.54 12.83 -6.80
C ILE A 204 6.67 13.86 -6.81
N SER A 205 7.65 13.60 -7.66
CA SER A 205 8.74 14.52 -8.04
C SER A 205 8.50 15.01 -9.48
N PRO A 206 9.22 16.04 -9.96
CA PRO A 206 9.00 16.59 -11.32
C PRO A 206 9.07 15.57 -12.46
N ASP A 207 9.84 14.50 -12.31
CA ASP A 207 10.16 13.52 -13.35
C ASP A 207 9.64 12.10 -13.07
N ARG A 208 9.20 11.80 -11.84
CA ARG A 208 8.85 10.44 -11.43
C ARG A 208 7.87 10.39 -10.25
N ALA A 209 7.26 9.22 -10.08
CA ALA A 209 6.61 8.81 -8.84
C ALA A 209 7.47 7.76 -8.14
N THR A 210 7.57 7.84 -6.81
CA THR A 210 8.37 6.92 -5.99
C THR A 210 7.49 6.35 -4.89
N LEU A 211 7.41 5.03 -4.77
CA LEU A 211 6.75 4.36 -3.66
C LEU A 211 7.70 4.34 -2.44
N ILE A 212 7.19 4.76 -1.29
CA ILE A 212 7.92 4.85 -0.02
C ILE A 212 7.18 4.06 1.06
N ASP A 213 7.85 3.88 2.20
CA ASP A 213 7.33 3.09 3.32
C ASP A 213 7.06 1.62 2.98
N TRP A 214 8.12 0.95 2.54
CA TRP A 214 8.15 -0.47 2.22
C TRP A 214 8.13 -1.36 3.48
N ASP A 215 7.24 -1.11 4.43
CA ASP A 215 7.15 -1.90 5.66
C ASP A 215 6.55 -3.29 5.44
N TYR A 216 5.57 -3.40 4.53
CA TYR A 216 4.79 -4.60 4.29
C TYR A 216 4.85 -5.18 2.86
N PRO A 217 5.99 -5.13 2.13
CA PRO A 217 6.03 -5.78 0.83
C PRO A 217 5.80 -7.28 0.96
N GLY A 218 5.29 -7.85 -0.12
CA GLY A 218 5.05 -9.28 -0.20
C GLY A 218 4.94 -9.74 -1.64
N VAL A 219 4.68 -11.02 -1.79
CA VAL A 219 4.35 -11.63 -3.08
C VAL A 219 2.88 -11.94 -3.09
N ARG A 220 2.16 -11.32 -4.04
CA ARG A 220 0.70 -11.39 -4.17
C ARG A 220 0.30 -11.28 -5.63
N GLN A 221 -1.01 -11.36 -5.91
CA GLN A 221 -1.51 -11.05 -7.24
C GLN A 221 -1.49 -9.53 -7.46
N PRO A 222 -1.11 -9.03 -8.65
CA PRO A 222 -1.09 -7.59 -8.91
C PRO A 222 -2.48 -6.95 -8.75
N LEU A 223 -3.56 -7.72 -8.99
CA LEU A 223 -4.93 -7.26 -8.80
C LEU A 223 -5.25 -6.92 -7.33
N ASP A 224 -4.59 -7.55 -6.36
CA ASP A 224 -4.77 -7.21 -4.94
C ASP A 224 -4.33 -5.77 -4.70
N GLU A 225 -3.12 -5.43 -5.14
CA GLU A 225 -2.53 -4.09 -4.97
C GLU A 225 -3.22 -3.05 -5.85
N LEU A 226 -3.55 -3.37 -7.11
CA LEU A 226 -4.24 -2.42 -8.00
C LEU A 226 -5.66 -2.08 -7.49
N SER A 227 -6.38 -3.06 -6.93
CA SER A 227 -7.71 -2.83 -6.36
C SER A 227 -7.66 -2.01 -5.07
N ALA A 228 -6.66 -2.26 -4.20
CA ALA A 228 -6.40 -1.46 -3.01
C ALA A 228 -5.94 -0.03 -3.38
N PHE A 229 -5.16 0.14 -4.45
CA PHE A 229 -4.81 1.48 -4.91
C PHE A 229 -6.01 2.23 -5.47
N GLN A 230 -6.90 1.54 -6.20
CA GLN A 230 -8.17 2.11 -6.66
C GLN A 230 -9.08 2.49 -5.47
N GLU A 231 -9.10 1.69 -4.41
CA GLU A 231 -9.76 2.02 -3.14
C GLU A 231 -9.26 3.34 -2.59
N HIS A 232 -7.96 3.47 -2.39
CA HIS A 232 -7.40 4.68 -1.81
C HIS A 232 -7.55 5.89 -2.73
N ALA A 233 -7.52 5.74 -4.05
CA ALA A 233 -7.87 6.84 -4.96
C ALA A 233 -9.30 7.34 -4.72
N TYR A 234 -10.26 6.42 -4.57
CA TYR A 234 -11.67 6.75 -4.29
C TYR A 234 -11.83 7.49 -2.95
N LEU A 235 -11.09 7.07 -1.92
CA LEU A 235 -11.09 7.74 -0.61
C LEU A 235 -10.54 9.17 -0.64
N HIS A 236 -9.88 9.56 -1.72
CA HIS A 236 -9.40 10.92 -1.97
C HIS A 236 -10.18 11.62 -3.09
N GLY A 237 -11.37 11.13 -3.44
CA GLY A 237 -12.25 11.74 -4.44
C GLY A 237 -11.78 11.57 -5.88
N ALA A 238 -10.99 10.53 -6.16
CA ALA A 238 -10.46 10.24 -7.48
C ALA A 238 -10.79 8.81 -7.93
N GLU A 239 -10.66 8.56 -9.23
CA GLU A 239 -10.59 7.21 -9.80
C GLU A 239 -9.23 7.04 -10.49
N LEU A 240 -8.84 5.80 -10.80
CA LEU A 240 -7.63 5.57 -11.61
C LEU A 240 -7.91 5.95 -13.08
N PRO A 241 -7.32 7.04 -13.60
CA PRO A 241 -7.65 7.52 -14.94
C PRO A 241 -6.95 6.67 -16.02
N PRO A 242 -7.37 6.77 -17.31
CA PRO A 242 -6.69 6.11 -18.42
C PRO A 242 -5.17 6.36 -18.49
N ALA A 243 -4.73 7.52 -18.02
CA ALA A 243 -3.32 7.89 -17.91
C ALA A 243 -2.52 6.96 -16.98
N PHE A 244 -3.12 6.51 -15.87
CA PHE A 244 -2.49 5.53 -14.98
C PHE A 244 -2.22 4.21 -15.73
N TRP A 245 -3.24 3.67 -16.40
CA TRP A 245 -3.11 2.42 -17.16
C TRP A 245 -2.13 2.52 -18.33
N THR A 246 -2.05 3.68 -18.97
CA THR A 246 -1.03 3.97 -19.98
C THR A 246 0.38 3.87 -19.39
N GLY A 247 0.60 4.44 -18.20
CA GLY A 247 1.86 4.33 -17.47
C GLY A 247 2.15 2.92 -16.97
N TYR A 248 1.11 2.21 -16.51
CA TYR A 248 1.20 0.83 -16.04
C TYR A 248 1.53 -0.15 -17.18
N GLY A 249 1.24 0.23 -18.43
CA GLY A 249 1.60 -0.51 -19.64
C GLY A 249 0.57 -1.56 -20.06
N ARG A 250 -0.47 -1.79 -19.27
CA ARG A 250 -1.63 -2.61 -19.63
C ARG A 250 -2.88 -2.17 -18.88
N THR A 251 -4.04 -2.51 -19.41
CA THR A 251 -5.30 -2.50 -18.66
C THR A 251 -5.54 -3.87 -18.01
N VAL A 252 -6.41 -3.90 -17.01
CA VAL A 252 -6.93 -5.14 -16.41
C VAL A 252 -8.44 -5.21 -16.65
N PRO A 253 -9.02 -6.42 -16.76
CA PRO A 253 -10.48 -6.55 -16.90
C PRO A 253 -11.21 -5.92 -15.71
N ALA A 254 -12.14 -5.00 -16.00
CA ALA A 254 -12.81 -4.22 -14.97
C ALA A 254 -13.58 -5.07 -13.94
N HIS A 255 -14.17 -6.20 -14.38
CA HIS A 255 -14.89 -7.12 -13.49
C HIS A 255 -13.95 -7.84 -12.51
N LEU A 256 -12.71 -8.15 -12.90
CA LEU A 256 -11.72 -8.75 -11.99
C LEU A 256 -11.26 -7.73 -10.96
N LEU A 257 -10.97 -6.50 -11.41
CA LEU A 257 -10.59 -5.42 -10.49
C LEU A 257 -11.73 -5.13 -9.50
N LEU A 258 -12.98 -5.10 -9.96
CA LEU A 258 -14.17 -4.94 -9.12
C LEU A 258 -14.34 -6.10 -8.13
N LEU A 259 -14.10 -7.35 -8.55
CA LEU A 259 -14.18 -8.51 -7.68
C LEU A 259 -13.19 -8.40 -6.50
N HIS A 260 -11.91 -8.10 -6.79
CA HIS A 260 -10.91 -7.86 -5.75
C HIS A 260 -11.28 -6.65 -4.87
N ARG A 261 -11.78 -5.57 -5.48
CA ARG A 261 -12.23 -4.36 -4.77
C ARG A 261 -13.36 -4.66 -3.77
N VAL A 262 -14.35 -5.47 -4.14
CA VAL A 262 -15.46 -5.88 -3.26
C VAL A 262 -14.94 -6.70 -2.08
N VAL A 263 -14.12 -7.73 -2.35
CA VAL A 263 -13.56 -8.59 -1.29
C VAL A 263 -12.66 -7.78 -0.36
N GLY A 264 -11.77 -6.95 -0.91
CA GLY A 264 -10.87 -6.09 -0.15
C GLY A 264 -11.62 -5.05 0.70
N CYS A 265 -12.63 -4.38 0.15
CA CYS A 265 -13.44 -3.40 0.89
C CYS A 265 -14.17 -4.04 2.08
N LEU A 266 -14.82 -5.19 1.88
CA LEU A 266 -15.46 -5.94 2.96
C LEU A 266 -14.43 -6.42 3.99
N GLY A 267 -13.27 -6.90 3.52
CA GLY A 267 -12.16 -7.33 4.35
C GLY A 267 -11.65 -6.21 5.27
N TRP A 268 -11.41 -5.04 4.70
CA TRP A 268 -10.93 -3.88 5.45
C TRP A 268 -11.99 -3.36 6.41
N LEU A 269 -13.26 -3.23 5.98
CA LEU A 269 -14.35 -2.85 6.89
C LEU A 269 -14.53 -3.80 8.08
N ALA A 270 -14.20 -5.08 7.89
CA ALA A 270 -14.24 -6.11 8.92
C ALA A 270 -12.95 -6.23 9.76
N SER A 271 -11.88 -5.49 9.43
CA SER A 271 -10.61 -5.55 10.16
C SER A 271 -10.66 -4.85 11.51
N GLU A 272 -9.63 -5.09 12.32
CA GLU A 272 -9.47 -4.45 13.63
C GLU A 272 -8.90 -3.03 13.54
N ASP A 273 -8.40 -2.61 12.36
CA ASP A 273 -7.74 -1.32 12.13
C ASP A 273 -8.59 -0.13 12.63
N TRP A 274 -9.91 -0.19 12.41
CA TRP A 274 -10.82 0.86 12.85
C TRP A 274 -10.87 1.03 14.37
N ALA A 275 -10.81 -0.09 15.10
CA ALA A 275 -10.80 -0.08 16.55
C ALA A 275 -9.42 0.34 17.08
N GLU A 276 -8.34 -0.10 16.42
CA GLU A 276 -6.98 0.31 16.74
C GLU A 276 -6.77 1.81 16.57
N TRP A 277 -7.20 2.39 15.44
CA TRP A 277 -7.13 3.84 15.22
C TRP A 277 -8.01 4.62 16.19
N ALA A 278 -9.21 4.12 16.50
CA ALA A 278 -10.08 4.75 17.50
C ALA A 278 -9.46 4.77 18.91
N ALA A 279 -8.54 3.84 19.20
CA ALA A 279 -7.85 3.72 20.48
C ALA A 279 -6.44 4.35 20.49
N ASP A 280 -5.92 4.84 19.35
CA ASP A 280 -4.59 5.45 19.27
C ASP A 280 -4.62 6.91 19.76
N ASP A 281 -4.29 7.12 21.04
CA ASP A 281 -4.11 8.44 21.66
C ASP A 281 -3.03 9.31 20.98
N GLY A 282 -2.20 8.72 20.12
CA GLY A 282 -1.19 9.41 19.31
C GLY A 282 -1.71 9.99 18.00
N LEU A 283 -2.95 9.68 17.59
CA LEU A 283 -3.53 10.21 16.36
C LEU A 283 -3.96 11.67 16.51
N SER A 284 -3.61 12.49 15.53
CA SER A 284 -4.10 13.88 15.48
C SER A 284 -5.60 13.92 15.21
N ALA A 285 -6.28 14.97 15.69
CA ALA A 285 -7.71 15.18 15.40
C ALA A 285 -8.02 15.18 13.89
N GLU A 286 -7.13 15.78 13.09
CA GLU A 286 -7.24 15.76 11.62
C GLU A 286 -7.17 14.33 11.05
N SER A 287 -6.25 13.51 11.56
CA SER A 287 -6.11 12.11 11.13
C SER A 287 -7.33 11.29 11.53
N MET A 288 -7.87 11.52 12.74
CA MET A 288 -9.10 10.88 13.20
C MET A 288 -10.31 11.23 12.34
N THR A 289 -10.48 12.52 11.99
CA THR A 289 -11.53 12.94 11.06
C THR A 289 -11.36 12.24 9.71
N ARG A 290 -10.15 12.23 9.16
CA ARG A 290 -9.88 11.56 7.88
C ARG A 290 -10.20 10.06 7.90
N VAL A 291 -9.83 9.35 8.96
CA VAL A 291 -10.16 7.92 9.13
C VAL A 291 -11.67 7.71 9.22
N GLY A 292 -12.39 8.59 9.92
CA GLY A 292 -13.85 8.59 9.97
C GLY A 292 -14.47 8.78 8.59
N ASP A 293 -14.03 9.80 7.86
CA ASP A 293 -14.49 10.09 6.49
C ASP A 293 -14.23 8.91 5.55
N TRP A 294 -13.06 8.27 5.66
CA TRP A 294 -12.73 7.08 4.88
C TRP A 294 -13.70 5.93 5.17
N ARG A 295 -13.96 5.65 6.44
CA ARG A 295 -14.90 4.62 6.84
C ARG A 295 -16.29 4.86 6.25
N ASP A 296 -16.78 6.10 6.32
CA ASP A 296 -18.09 6.48 5.79
C ASP A 296 -18.15 6.33 4.26
N LEU A 297 -17.09 6.71 3.55
CA LEU A 297 -16.98 6.50 2.10
C LEU A 297 -16.95 5.02 1.72
N LEU A 298 -16.24 4.17 2.46
CA LEU A 298 -16.23 2.72 2.22
C LEU A 298 -17.60 2.10 2.47
N LEU A 299 -18.27 2.50 3.55
CA LEU A 299 -19.62 2.05 3.86
C LEU A 299 -20.60 2.44 2.74
N ALA A 300 -20.55 3.70 2.30
CA ALA A 300 -21.38 4.17 1.20
C ALA A 300 -21.07 3.45 -0.12
N TRP A 301 -19.81 3.12 -0.38
CA TRP A 301 -19.40 2.38 -1.57
C TRP A 301 -19.92 0.94 -1.53
N ILE A 302 -19.77 0.22 -0.42
CA ILE A 302 -20.20 -1.18 -0.31
C ILE A 302 -21.73 -1.32 -0.22
N ASP A 303 -22.44 -0.31 0.26
CA ASP A 303 -23.92 -0.29 0.23
C ASP A 303 -24.47 -0.31 -1.21
N ARG A 304 -23.63 -0.04 -2.23
CA ARG A 304 -23.95 -0.22 -3.66
C ARG A 304 -23.76 -1.65 -4.17
N LEU A 305 -23.33 -2.59 -3.33
CA LEU A 305 -23.10 -3.99 -3.72
C LEU A 305 -24.25 -4.62 -4.53
N PRO A 306 -25.55 -4.37 -4.24
CA PRO A 306 -26.65 -4.88 -5.08
C PRO A 306 -26.50 -4.54 -6.57
N THR A 307 -26.02 -3.35 -6.90
CA THR A 307 -25.74 -2.94 -8.29
C THR A 307 -24.37 -3.41 -8.76
N LEU A 308 -23.37 -3.41 -7.88
CA LEU A 308 -22.01 -3.83 -8.26
C LEU A 308 -21.96 -5.30 -8.70
N VAL A 309 -22.75 -6.19 -8.08
CA VAL A 309 -22.76 -7.61 -8.47
C VAL A 309 -23.28 -7.84 -9.89
N GLU A 310 -24.11 -6.94 -10.43
CA GLU A 310 -24.55 -7.00 -11.83
C GLU A 310 -23.38 -6.80 -12.81
N HIS A 311 -22.36 -6.05 -12.40
CA HIS A 311 -21.16 -5.79 -13.19
C HIS A 311 -20.09 -6.88 -13.06
N LEU A 312 -20.20 -7.78 -12.08
CA LEU A 312 -19.34 -8.96 -11.96
C LEU A 312 -19.67 -10.01 -13.03
N ASP A 313 -20.83 -9.89 -13.68
CA ASP A 313 -21.42 -10.91 -14.55
C ASP A 313 -21.28 -10.67 -16.06
N PHE A 314 -20.41 -9.74 -16.48
CA PHE A 314 -20.29 -9.36 -17.89
C PHE A 314 -19.86 -10.55 -18.77
N ARG A 315 -20.86 -11.29 -19.27
CA ARG A 315 -20.72 -12.22 -20.39
C ARG A 315 -20.14 -11.42 -21.54
N HIS A 316 -19.10 -11.94 -22.19
CA HIS A 316 -18.72 -11.42 -23.49
C HIS A 316 -19.96 -11.42 -24.37
N SER A 317 -20.51 -10.23 -24.63
CA SER A 317 -21.30 -9.99 -25.82
C SER A 317 -20.32 -10.17 -26.98
N VAL A 318 -20.11 -11.43 -27.39
CA VAL A 318 -19.51 -11.75 -28.67
C VAL A 318 -20.44 -11.12 -29.68
N SER A 319 -20.05 -9.96 -30.21
CA SER A 319 -20.69 -9.39 -31.38
C SER A 319 -20.40 -10.35 -32.53
N THR A 320 -21.46 -11.01 -33.00
CA THR A 320 -21.55 -11.67 -34.30
C THR A 320 -21.25 -10.69 -35.43
#